data_AF-A0A9W8H1R4-F1
#
_entry.id   AF-A0A9W8H1R4-F1
#
_cell.length_a   1.000
_cell.length_b   1.000
_cell.length_c   1.000
_cell.angle_alpha   90.00
_cell.angle_beta   90.00
_cell.angle_gamma   90.00
#
_symmetry.space_group_name_H-M   'P 1'
#
loop_
_entity.id
_entity.type
_entity.pdbx_description
1 polymer ?
#
loop_
_entity_poly.entity_id
_entity_poly.type
_entity_poly.pdbx_seq_one_letter_code
_entity_poly.pdbx_strand_id
1 'polypeptide(L)'
;MTEHVPLSLRRKIVIALDSQLLLSKTPAESDGEADMQGRFQAFKTVAWAKANIVRAHEDHVFLVTCVESSGPGIVDGPTLAMMWSSMVGDVDVRRDLRVEAGGALRRLAEALSGVGVSATAEVLNGAPAEAVPRFVHDHRGELLVVQAPARTAVASALWYSWADHCAHSAACPTVVVKESDLSDNVAVALDPPLATATADQS
;
A
#
# COMPACT_ATOMS: atom_id res chain seq x y z
N MET A 1 22.58 -24.44 -11.41
CA MET A 1 22.97 -23.88 -10.11
C MET A 1 22.57 -22.41 -10.12
N THR A 2 21.49 -22.06 -9.44
CA THR A 2 21.04 -20.66 -9.33
C THR A 2 21.94 -19.97 -8.31
N GLU A 3 22.74 -19.02 -8.78
CA GLU A 3 23.62 -18.21 -7.95
C GLU A 3 22.76 -17.32 -7.04
N HIS A 4 22.84 -17.56 -5.73
CA HIS A 4 21.96 -16.90 -4.77
C HIS A 4 22.54 -15.52 -4.40
N VAL A 5 21.98 -14.45 -4.98
CA VAL A 5 22.40 -13.07 -4.66
C VAL A 5 22.09 -12.78 -3.17
N PRO A 6 23.09 -12.43 -2.34
CA PRO A 6 22.89 -12.03 -0.96
C PRO A 6 21.94 -10.84 -0.86
N LEU A 7 21.08 -10.80 0.17
CA LEU A 7 20.07 -9.74 0.33
C LEU A 7 20.65 -8.31 0.31
N SER A 8 21.88 -8.13 0.80
CA SER A 8 22.57 -6.83 0.79
C SER A 8 22.96 -6.34 -0.60
N LEU A 9 23.04 -7.23 -1.59
CA LEU A 9 23.40 -6.95 -2.98
C LEU A 9 22.18 -6.96 -3.91
N ARG A 10 20.99 -7.26 -3.38
CA ARG A 10 19.76 -7.22 -4.16
C ARG A 10 19.34 -5.80 -4.41
N ARG A 11 18.79 -5.57 -5.60
CA ARG A 11 18.22 -4.28 -5.94
C ARG A 11 16.99 -4.02 -5.08
N LYS A 12 16.90 -2.82 -4.51
CA LYS A 12 15.84 -2.47 -3.56
C LYS A 12 14.70 -1.74 -4.25
N ILE A 13 13.52 -2.37 -4.29
CA ILE A 13 12.31 -1.81 -4.88
C ILE A 13 11.36 -1.43 -3.74
N VAL A 14 10.86 -0.21 -3.76
CA VAL A 14 9.82 0.24 -2.82
C VAL A 14 8.49 0.29 -3.56
N ILE A 15 7.46 -0.39 -3.06
CA ILE A 15 6.09 -0.30 -3.58
C ILE A 15 5.23 0.39 -2.52
N ALA A 16 4.82 1.62 -2.82
CA ALA A 16 3.98 2.43 -1.97
C ALA A 16 2.49 2.25 -2.33
N LEU A 17 1.71 1.79 -1.35
CA LEU A 17 0.29 1.49 -1.47
C LEU A 17 -0.51 2.47 -0.61
N ASP A 18 -1.63 2.95 -1.16
CA ASP A 18 -2.55 3.83 -0.45
C ASP A 18 -3.26 3.05 0.67
N SER A 19 -3.22 3.57 1.91
CA SER A 19 -3.79 2.88 3.06
C SER A 19 -5.30 2.75 2.97
N GLN A 20 -6.00 3.68 2.33
CA GLN A 20 -7.46 3.58 2.15
C GLN A 20 -7.83 2.45 1.19
N LEU A 21 -7.06 2.28 0.11
CA LEU A 21 -7.27 1.19 -0.86
C LEU A 21 -6.80 -0.17 -0.32
N LEU A 22 -5.77 -0.15 0.52
CA LEU A 22 -5.28 -1.35 1.20
C LEU A 22 -6.25 -1.85 2.27
N LEU A 23 -6.90 -0.93 2.99
CA LEU A 23 -7.75 -1.22 4.15
C LEU A 23 -9.25 -1.26 3.84
N SER A 24 -9.70 -0.82 2.65
CA SER A 24 -11.13 -0.70 2.36
C SER A 24 -11.90 -1.97 2.77
N LYS A 25 -12.81 -1.81 3.74
CA LYS A 25 -13.85 -2.75 4.15
C LYS A 25 -15.18 -2.03 3.97
N THR A 26 -16.11 -2.46 3.12
CA THR A 26 -17.52 -2.63 3.56
C THR A 26 -18.41 -3.48 2.63
N PRO A 27 -18.91 -4.64 3.12
CA PRO A 27 -20.07 -5.36 2.56
C PRO A 27 -21.44 -4.84 3.05
N ALA A 28 -21.60 -3.56 3.39
CA ALA A 28 -22.81 -3.13 4.12
C ALA A 28 -23.82 -2.25 3.36
N GLU A 29 -23.47 -1.33 2.45
CA GLU A 29 -24.47 -0.38 1.90
C GLU A 29 -24.30 0.06 0.43
N SER A 30 -23.60 -0.69 -0.42
CA SER A 30 -23.70 -0.47 -1.87
C SER A 30 -23.50 -1.76 -2.64
N ASP A 31 -24.31 -1.96 -3.68
CA ASP A 31 -24.31 -3.11 -4.58
C ASP A 31 -22.90 -3.69 -4.81
N GLY A 32 -22.75 -4.99 -4.51
CA GLY A 32 -21.51 -5.69 -4.14
C GLY A 32 -20.40 -5.83 -5.18
N GLU A 33 -20.28 -4.93 -6.15
CA GLU A 33 -19.29 -5.00 -7.24
C GLU A 33 -18.15 -3.98 -7.08
N ALA A 34 -18.39 -2.84 -6.40
CA ALA A 34 -17.39 -1.80 -6.17
C ALA A 34 -16.42 -2.08 -4.99
N ASP A 35 -16.85 -2.86 -3.98
CA ASP A 35 -16.06 -3.15 -2.76
C ASP A 35 -14.96 -4.20 -2.98
N MET A 36 -15.14 -5.13 -3.92
CA MET A 36 -14.06 -6.02 -4.36
C MET A 36 -12.95 -5.23 -5.05
N GLN A 37 -13.28 -4.22 -5.86
CA GLN A 37 -12.31 -3.53 -6.72
C GLN A 37 -11.17 -2.83 -5.94
N GLY A 38 -11.44 -2.25 -4.76
CA GLY A 38 -10.46 -1.49 -3.98
C GLY A 38 -9.30 -2.33 -3.41
N ARG A 39 -9.62 -3.42 -2.71
CA ARG A 39 -8.62 -4.40 -2.21
C ARG A 39 -7.88 -5.08 -3.34
N PHE A 40 -8.60 -5.37 -4.43
CA PHE A 40 -8.01 -5.91 -5.63
C PHE A 40 -7.00 -4.93 -6.25
N GLN A 41 -7.12 -3.61 -6.10
CA GLN A 41 -6.15 -2.69 -6.70
C GLN A 41 -4.77 -2.72 -6.05
N ALA A 42 -4.68 -2.74 -4.72
CA ALA A 42 -3.38 -2.81 -4.04
C ALA A 42 -2.65 -4.10 -4.42
N PHE A 43 -3.41 -5.19 -4.41
CA PHE A 43 -2.93 -6.50 -4.82
C PHE A 43 -2.58 -6.57 -6.32
N LYS A 44 -3.43 -6.03 -7.22
CA LYS A 44 -3.18 -5.93 -8.66
C LYS A 44 -1.93 -5.08 -8.94
N THR A 45 -1.69 -4.02 -8.16
CA THR A 45 -0.48 -3.20 -8.28
C THR A 45 0.77 -4.00 -7.94
N VAL A 46 0.75 -4.77 -6.84
CA VAL A 46 1.85 -5.66 -6.47
C VAL A 46 2.06 -6.75 -7.53
N ALA A 47 0.97 -7.33 -8.05
CA ALA A 47 1.02 -8.35 -9.10
C ALA A 47 1.57 -7.79 -10.42
N TRP A 48 1.17 -6.58 -10.79
CA TRP A 48 1.68 -5.87 -11.96
C TRP A 48 3.16 -5.56 -11.80
N ALA A 49 3.58 -5.05 -10.64
CA ALA A 49 4.98 -4.80 -10.35
C ALA A 49 5.80 -6.10 -10.42
N LYS A 50 5.27 -7.20 -9.86
CA LYS A 50 5.90 -8.52 -9.96
C LYS A 50 6.05 -8.99 -11.41
N ALA A 51 5.05 -8.76 -12.25
CA ALA A 51 5.05 -9.24 -13.63
C ALA A 51 5.97 -8.41 -14.55
N ASN A 52 6.11 -7.11 -14.29
CA ASN A 52 6.75 -6.18 -15.22
C ASN A 52 8.11 -5.64 -14.75
N ILE A 53 8.36 -5.65 -13.44
CA ILE A 53 9.49 -4.92 -12.84
C ILE A 53 10.36 -5.84 -11.97
N VAL A 54 9.73 -6.59 -11.06
CA VAL A 54 10.43 -7.36 -10.03
C VAL A 54 11.00 -8.65 -10.61
N ARG A 55 12.28 -8.87 -10.35
CA ARG A 55 13.03 -10.08 -10.70
C ARG A 55 13.18 -10.94 -9.47
N ALA A 56 12.68 -12.18 -9.55
CA ALA A 56 12.87 -13.16 -8.50
C ALA A 56 14.36 -13.37 -8.22
N HIS A 57 14.72 -13.56 -6.96
CA HIS A 57 16.09 -13.77 -6.45
C HIS A 57 17.10 -12.60 -6.61
N GLU A 58 16.84 -11.61 -7.47
CA GLU A 58 17.69 -10.42 -7.66
C GLU A 58 17.19 -9.20 -6.90
N ASP A 59 15.88 -9.12 -6.65
CA ASP A 59 15.27 -7.97 -5.99
C ASP A 59 14.86 -8.26 -4.54
N HIS A 60 14.83 -7.18 -3.76
CA HIS A 60 14.14 -7.12 -2.48
C HIS A 60 13.07 -6.03 -2.53
N VAL A 61 11.83 -6.39 -2.18
CA VAL A 61 10.67 -5.51 -2.25
C VAL A 61 10.28 -5.03 -0.85
N PHE A 62 10.28 -3.71 -0.63
CA PHE A 62 9.63 -3.08 0.51
C PHE A 62 8.20 -2.70 0.12
N LEU A 63 7.22 -3.36 0.72
CA LEU A 63 5.82 -2.96 0.63
C LEU A 63 5.57 -1.93 1.74
N VAL A 64 5.19 -0.71 1.35
CA VAL A 64 4.99 0.38 2.31
C VAL A 64 3.59 0.99 2.19
N THR A 65 3.04 1.39 3.31
CA THR A 65 1.83 2.22 3.36
C THR A 65 1.97 3.25 4.47
N CYS A 66 1.25 4.36 4.37
CA CYS A 66 1.29 5.42 5.37
C CYS A 66 -0.01 5.44 6.16
N VAL A 67 0.12 5.49 7.48
CA VAL A 67 -1.00 5.81 8.38
C VAL A 67 -0.70 7.19 8.95
N GLU A 68 -1.56 8.16 8.64
CA GLU A 68 -1.48 9.48 9.24
C GLU A 68 -1.81 9.36 10.72
N SER A 69 -0.86 9.76 11.56
CA SER A 69 -1.20 10.14 12.92
C SER A 69 -1.59 11.61 12.82
N SER A 70 -2.88 11.94 12.85
CA SER A 70 -3.35 13.32 13.06
C SER A 70 -2.84 13.83 14.41
N GLY A 71 -1.61 14.32 14.44
CA GLY A 71 -1.15 15.34 15.39
C GLY A 71 -1.38 16.70 14.74
N PRO A 72 -1.71 17.75 15.51
CA PRO A 72 -2.28 18.97 14.94
C PRO A 72 -1.25 19.70 14.07
N GLY A 73 -1.39 19.56 12.75
CA GLY A 73 -0.67 20.33 11.74
C GLY A 73 -1.49 21.55 11.32
N ILE A 74 -1.12 22.71 11.86
CA ILE A 74 -1.28 24.07 11.31
C ILE A 74 -2.61 24.36 10.58
N VAL A 75 -3.72 24.32 11.32
CA VAL A 75 -4.93 25.09 11.04
C VAL A 75 -5.47 25.51 12.41
N ASP A 76 -5.87 26.78 12.60
CA ASP A 76 -6.09 27.39 13.92
C ASP A 76 -6.76 26.47 14.95
N GLY A 77 -5.94 26.04 15.90
CA GLY A 77 -6.14 24.88 16.76
C GLY A 77 -7.40 24.83 17.64
N PRO A 78 -8.05 25.94 18.06
CA PRO A 78 -9.21 25.83 18.96
C PRO A 78 -10.47 25.28 18.28
N THR A 79 -10.75 25.67 17.03
CA THR A 79 -12.04 25.38 16.38
C THR A 79 -12.13 23.95 15.87
N LEU A 80 -11.04 23.44 15.28
CA LEU A 80 -10.99 22.04 14.81
C LEU A 80 -10.90 21.06 15.99
N ALA A 81 -10.16 21.40 17.05
CA ALA A 81 -10.06 20.57 18.24
C ALA A 81 -11.41 20.43 18.96
N MET A 82 -12.22 21.51 19.02
CA MET A 82 -13.57 21.43 19.56
C MET A 82 -14.48 20.54 18.70
N MET A 83 -14.41 20.64 17.37
CA MET A 83 -15.20 19.78 16.46
C MET A 83 -14.80 18.30 16.53
N TRP A 84 -13.50 18.01 16.69
CA TRP A 84 -12.98 16.63 16.76
C TRP A 84 -13.24 15.98 18.13
N SER A 85 -13.11 16.74 19.21
CA SER A 85 -13.30 16.24 20.58
C SER A 85 -14.73 15.78 20.86
N SER A 86 -15.71 16.28 20.10
CA SER A 86 -17.10 15.82 20.18
C SER A 86 -17.39 14.56 19.34
N MET A 87 -16.48 14.10 18.48
CA MET A 87 -16.76 13.00 17.54
C MET A 87 -16.07 11.65 17.84
N VAL A 88 -14.85 11.56 18.38
CA VAL A 88 -14.15 10.25 18.37
C VAL A 88 -13.30 9.98 19.63
N GLY A 89 -13.51 8.79 20.21
CA GLY A 89 -12.56 8.14 21.12
C GLY A 89 -11.29 7.73 20.38
N ASP A 90 -10.25 8.57 20.48
CA ASP A 90 -9.22 8.69 19.45
C ASP A 90 -7.96 7.82 19.67
N VAL A 91 -7.90 6.96 20.69
CA VAL A 91 -6.69 6.15 20.96
C VAL A 91 -6.81 4.70 20.49
N ASP A 92 -8.00 4.09 20.65
CA ASP A 92 -8.21 2.68 20.28
C ASP A 92 -8.27 2.50 18.75
N VAL A 93 -8.98 3.40 18.04
CA VAL A 93 -9.14 3.35 16.57
C VAL A 93 -7.80 3.43 15.82
N ARG A 94 -6.81 4.18 16.35
CA ARG A 94 -5.50 4.40 15.69
C ARG A 94 -4.58 3.20 15.80
N ARG A 95 -4.63 2.48 16.93
CA ARG A 95 -3.91 1.20 17.08
C ARG A 95 -4.46 0.17 16.10
N ASP A 96 -5.77 0.14 15.93
CA ASP A 96 -6.43 -0.83 15.07
C ASP A 96 -6.04 -0.63 13.59
N LEU A 97 -6.01 0.61 13.09
CA LEU A 97 -5.62 0.92 11.70
C LEU A 97 -4.19 0.48 11.36
N ARG A 98 -3.22 0.78 12.23
CA ARG A 98 -1.81 0.38 12.00
C ARG A 98 -1.66 -1.15 12.00
N VAL A 99 -2.34 -1.82 12.92
CA VAL A 99 -2.33 -3.29 13.02
C VAL A 99 -2.96 -3.92 11.78
N GLU A 100 -4.11 -3.39 11.34
CA GLU A 100 -4.80 -3.87 10.14
C GLU A 100 -3.96 -3.65 8.87
N ALA A 101 -3.36 -2.47 8.72
CA ALA A 101 -2.53 -2.13 7.56
C ALA A 101 -1.28 -3.02 7.51
N GLY A 102 -0.61 -3.20 8.65
CA GLY A 102 0.53 -4.10 8.77
C GLY A 102 0.14 -5.56 8.54
N GLY A 103 -1.08 -5.97 8.91
CA GLY A 103 -1.63 -7.28 8.58
C GLY A 103 -1.84 -7.46 7.07
N ALA A 104 -2.40 -6.46 6.39
CA ALA A 104 -2.62 -6.48 4.94
C ALA A 104 -1.30 -6.51 4.15
N LEU A 105 -0.33 -5.66 4.50
CA LEU A 105 0.98 -5.66 3.85
C LEU A 105 1.73 -6.99 4.05
N ARG A 106 1.65 -7.59 5.25
CA ARG A 106 2.30 -8.89 5.50
C ARG A 106 1.75 -9.99 4.62
N ARG A 107 0.42 -10.06 4.41
CA ARG A 107 -0.18 -11.02 3.48
C ARG A 107 0.34 -10.85 2.04
N LEU A 108 0.52 -9.61 1.58
CA LEU A 108 1.12 -9.33 0.27
C LEU A 108 2.60 -9.74 0.21
N ALA A 109 3.38 -9.48 1.27
CA ALA A 109 4.78 -9.89 1.35
C ALA A 109 4.93 -11.42 1.38
N GLU A 110 4.04 -12.12 2.07
CA GLU A 110 3.95 -13.58 2.10
C GLU A 110 3.62 -14.13 0.71
N ALA A 111 2.65 -13.53 0.01
CA ALA A 111 2.31 -13.91 -1.37
C ALA A 111 3.50 -13.75 -2.34
N LEU A 112 4.24 -12.63 -2.24
CA LEU A 112 5.48 -12.42 -3.01
C LEU A 112 6.55 -13.46 -2.67
N SER A 113 6.70 -13.79 -1.38
CA SER A 113 7.64 -14.81 -0.91
C SER A 113 7.29 -16.19 -1.45
N GLY A 114 5.99 -16.53 -1.53
CA GLY A 114 5.50 -17.77 -2.13
C GLY A 114 5.88 -17.96 -3.60
N VAL A 115 6.18 -16.86 -4.31
CA VAL A 115 6.65 -16.88 -5.71
C VAL A 115 8.15 -16.55 -5.86
N GLY A 116 8.93 -16.64 -4.78
CA GLY A 116 10.39 -16.50 -4.81
C GLY A 116 10.93 -15.07 -4.76
N VAL A 117 10.06 -14.08 -4.49
CA VAL A 117 10.46 -12.68 -4.31
C VAL A 117 10.71 -12.41 -2.82
N SER A 118 11.87 -11.85 -2.48
CA SER A 118 12.11 -11.41 -1.10
C SER A 118 11.34 -10.12 -0.84
N ALA A 119 10.47 -10.11 0.17
CA ALA A 119 9.63 -8.95 0.48
C ALA A 119 9.55 -8.66 1.99
N THR A 120 9.38 -7.39 2.34
CA THR A 120 9.12 -6.89 3.69
C THR A 120 7.92 -5.94 3.69
N ALA A 121 7.27 -5.81 4.85
CA ALA A 121 6.05 -5.02 5.02
C ALA A 121 6.27 -3.94 6.10
N GLU A 122 6.12 -2.68 5.74
CA GLU A 122 6.38 -1.53 6.62
C GLU A 122 5.23 -0.53 6.63
N VAL A 123 4.74 -0.20 7.83
CA VAL A 123 3.73 0.86 8.01
C VAL A 123 4.43 2.13 8.46
N LEU A 124 4.46 3.13 7.59
CA LEU A 124 5.06 4.43 7.82
C LEU A 124 4.09 5.34 8.58
N ASN A 125 4.64 6.29 9.34
CA ASN A 125 3.87 7.31 10.03
C ASN A 125 4.00 8.66 9.30
N GLY A 126 2.87 9.36 9.16
CA GLY A 126 2.82 10.71 8.59
C GLY A 126 2.29 10.75 7.15
N ALA A 127 2.39 11.92 6.52
CA ALA A 127 1.88 12.16 5.17
C ALA A 127 2.68 11.35 4.12
N PRO A 128 2.01 10.66 3.18
CA PRO A 128 2.69 9.83 2.18
C PRO A 128 3.72 10.59 1.34
N ALA A 129 3.41 11.84 0.99
CA ALA A 129 4.27 12.73 0.19
C ALA A 129 5.64 12.98 0.83
N GLU A 130 5.76 12.88 2.16
CA GLU A 130 7.02 13.07 2.88
C GLU A 130 7.62 11.74 3.34
N ALA A 131 6.78 10.86 3.88
CA ALA A 131 7.21 9.62 4.49
C ALA A 131 7.78 8.63 3.47
N VAL A 132 7.19 8.53 2.27
CA VAL A 132 7.62 7.59 1.24
C VAL A 132 8.97 8.00 0.64
N PRO A 133 9.19 9.25 0.16
CA PRO A 133 10.50 9.67 -0.33
C PRO A 133 11.61 9.55 0.71
N ARG A 134 11.31 9.88 1.98
CA ARG A 134 12.26 9.67 3.08
C ARG A 134 12.60 8.20 3.26
N PHE A 135 11.60 7.31 3.28
CA PHE A 135 11.84 5.87 3.40
C PHE A 135 12.69 5.33 2.25
N VAL A 136 12.40 5.75 1.02
CA VAL A 136 13.19 5.42 -0.19
C VAL A 136 14.64 5.86 -0.02
N HIS A 137 14.87 7.08 0.46
CA HIS A 137 16.21 7.59 0.71
C HIS A 137 16.95 6.76 1.77
N ASP A 138 16.33 6.58 2.94
CA ASP A 138 16.93 5.89 4.09
C ASP A 138 17.31 4.44 3.78
N HIS A 139 16.47 3.76 2.97
CA HIS A 139 16.70 2.37 2.59
C HIS A 139 17.55 2.22 1.32
N ARG A 140 17.91 3.33 0.65
CA ARG A 140 18.56 3.36 -0.66
C ARG A 140 17.74 2.59 -1.71
N GLY A 141 16.44 2.87 -1.77
CA GLY A 141 15.56 2.34 -2.80
C GLY A 141 16.02 2.80 -4.19
N GLU A 142 16.13 1.87 -5.11
CA GLU A 142 16.60 2.11 -6.48
C GLU A 142 15.46 2.31 -7.48
N LEU A 143 14.24 1.94 -7.08
CA LEU A 143 13.01 2.17 -7.83
C LEU A 143 11.84 2.30 -6.87
N LEU A 144 11.03 3.34 -7.08
CA LEU A 144 9.77 3.53 -6.39
C LEU A 144 8.61 3.20 -7.33
N VAL A 145 7.72 2.31 -6.91
CA VAL A 145 6.44 2.03 -7.57
C VAL A 145 5.35 2.63 -6.69
N VAL A 146 4.49 3.46 -7.26
CA VAL A 146 3.42 4.14 -6.52
C VAL A 146 2.07 3.74 -7.09
N GLN A 147 1.18 3.24 -6.23
CA GLN A 147 -0.21 3.04 -6.58
C GLN A 147 -0.92 4.41 -6.71
N ALA A 148 -1.47 4.69 -7.89
CA ALA A 148 -2.33 5.85 -8.05
C ALA A 148 -3.69 5.60 -7.38
N PRO A 149 -4.28 6.62 -6.71
CA PRO A 149 -5.62 6.48 -6.16
C PRO A 149 -6.67 6.23 -7.25
N ALA A 150 -7.66 5.39 -6.95
CA ALA A 150 -8.81 5.14 -7.84
C ALA A 150 -9.59 6.45 -8.04
N ARG A 151 -10.01 6.73 -9.28
CA ARG A 151 -10.77 7.95 -9.62
C ARG A 151 -12.19 7.87 -9.03
N THR A 152 -12.41 8.34 -7.81
CA THR A 152 -13.77 8.63 -7.34
C THR A 152 -14.24 9.97 -7.92
N ALA A 153 -15.42 9.98 -8.53
CA ALA A 153 -15.90 11.05 -9.42
C ALA A 153 -16.20 12.42 -8.78
N VAL A 154 -15.73 12.71 -7.55
CA VAL A 154 -16.01 13.99 -6.85
C VAL A 154 -14.77 14.68 -6.25
N ALA A 155 -13.55 14.17 -6.43
CA ALA A 155 -12.34 14.81 -5.86
C ALA A 155 -11.32 15.28 -6.92
N SER A 156 -11.78 15.81 -8.06
CA SER A 156 -10.91 16.17 -9.20
C SER A 156 -9.96 17.37 -9.00
N ALA A 157 -9.85 17.97 -7.81
CA ALA A 157 -9.10 19.22 -7.66
C ALA A 157 -8.30 19.45 -6.36
N LEU A 158 -8.42 18.64 -5.30
CA LEU A 158 -8.04 19.18 -3.98
C LEU A 158 -6.68 18.83 -3.40
N TRP A 159 -6.04 17.72 -3.74
CA TRP A 159 -4.67 17.48 -3.26
C TRP A 159 -3.79 16.97 -4.38
N TYR A 160 -2.82 17.80 -4.74
CA TYR A 160 -1.56 17.45 -5.37
C TYR A 160 -1.23 15.97 -5.06
N SER A 161 -1.49 15.06 -6.01
CA SER A 161 -1.56 13.63 -5.68
C SER A 161 -0.22 13.22 -5.08
N TRP A 162 -0.23 12.57 -3.92
CA TRP A 162 1.02 12.19 -3.24
C TRP A 162 1.93 11.36 -4.15
N ALA A 163 1.36 10.64 -5.13
CA ALA A 163 2.08 9.96 -6.19
C ALA A 163 2.87 10.91 -7.11
N ASP A 164 2.26 12.02 -7.55
CA ASP A 164 2.94 13.06 -8.33
C ASP A 164 4.03 13.75 -7.49
N HIS A 165 3.76 14.00 -6.21
CA HIS A 165 4.80 14.52 -5.31
C HIS A 165 5.98 13.56 -5.19
N CYS A 166 5.72 12.27 -4.93
CA CYS A 166 6.75 11.24 -4.88
C CYS A 166 7.55 11.15 -6.19
N ALA A 167 6.89 11.28 -7.35
CA ALA A 167 7.58 11.26 -8.64
C ALA A 167 8.58 12.42 -8.81
N HIS A 168 8.33 13.57 -8.15
CA HIS A 168 9.23 14.72 -8.17
C HIS A 168 10.27 14.72 -7.04
N SER A 169 9.96 14.11 -5.88
CA SER A 169 10.80 14.22 -4.67
C SER A 169 11.57 12.95 -4.29
N ALA A 170 11.21 11.79 -4.85
CA ALA A 170 11.95 10.55 -4.59
C ALA A 170 13.37 10.62 -5.14
N ALA A 171 14.32 10.06 -4.37
CA ALA A 171 15.74 10.03 -4.75
C ALA A 171 16.05 9.03 -5.89
N CYS A 172 15.05 8.31 -6.39
CA CYS A 172 15.18 7.29 -7.42
C CYS A 172 14.06 7.38 -8.47
N PRO A 173 14.22 6.73 -9.64
CA PRO A 173 13.16 6.66 -10.64
C PRO A 173 11.84 6.19 -10.01
N THR A 174 10.74 6.83 -10.41
CA THR A 174 9.41 6.55 -9.89
C THR A 174 8.47 6.12 -11.01
N VAL A 175 7.75 5.02 -10.79
CA VAL A 175 6.71 4.49 -11.68
C VAL A 175 5.37 4.65 -10.98
N VAL A 176 4.47 5.42 -11.58
CA VAL A 176 3.09 5.56 -11.11
C VAL A 176 2.22 4.55 -11.85
N VAL A 177 1.61 3.63 -11.12
CA VAL A 177 0.72 2.59 -11.66
C VAL A 177 -0.71 3.04 -11.52
N LYS A 178 -1.41 3.19 -12.65
CA LYS A 178 -2.81 3.60 -12.70
C LYS A 178 -3.71 2.38 -12.80
N GLU A 179 -4.98 2.53 -12.44
CA GLU A 179 -5.97 1.47 -12.60
C GLU A 179 -6.06 0.94 -14.04
N SER A 180 -5.90 1.80 -15.05
CA SER A 180 -5.88 1.40 -16.47
C SER A 180 -4.72 0.46 -16.83
N ASP A 181 -3.65 0.44 -16.02
CA ASP A 181 -2.48 -0.41 -16.24
C ASP A 181 -2.68 -1.81 -15.63
N LEU A 182 -3.71 -1.97 -14.79
CA LEU A 182 -4.02 -3.19 -14.04
C LEU A 182 -4.99 -4.06 -14.85
N SER A 183 -4.47 -4.94 -15.71
CA SER A 183 -5.32 -5.92 -16.39
C SER A 183 -5.88 -6.96 -15.41
N ASP A 184 -7.13 -7.40 -15.60
CA ASP A 184 -7.78 -8.39 -14.72
C ASP A 184 -7.06 -9.75 -14.67
N ASN A 185 -6.25 -10.06 -15.69
CA ASN A 185 -5.49 -11.32 -15.78
C ASN A 185 -4.25 -11.37 -14.87
N VAL A 186 -3.79 -10.25 -14.33
CA VAL A 186 -2.54 -10.17 -13.55
C VAL A 186 -2.76 -10.55 -12.08
N ALA A 187 -3.98 -10.36 -11.55
CA ALA A 187 -4.31 -10.69 -10.16
C ALA A 187 -4.18 -12.20 -9.85
N VAL A 188 -4.50 -13.06 -10.81
CA VAL A 188 -4.59 -14.52 -10.59
C VAL A 188 -3.24 -15.14 -10.14
N ALA A 189 -2.11 -14.48 -10.42
CA ALA A 189 -0.78 -15.02 -10.14
C ALA A 189 -0.27 -14.82 -8.70
N LEU A 190 -0.92 -13.99 -7.88
CA LEU A 190 -0.46 -13.71 -6.51
C LEU A 190 -1.49 -14.10 -5.43
N ASP A 191 -2.68 -14.59 -5.79
CA ASP A 191 -3.80 -14.69 -4.84
C ASP A 191 -3.64 -15.99 -4.05
N PRO A 192 -3.28 -15.94 -2.75
CA PRO A 192 -3.29 -17.16 -1.96
C PRO A 192 -4.75 -17.62 -1.86
N PRO A 193 -5.05 -18.92 -2.02
CA PRO A 193 -6.40 -19.42 -1.83
C PRO A 193 -6.87 -19.00 -0.43
N LEU A 194 -8.00 -18.28 -0.37
CA LEU A 194 -8.68 -17.98 0.89
C LEU A 194 -8.81 -19.30 1.65
N ALA A 195 -8.42 -19.30 2.94
CA ALA A 195 -8.68 -20.43 3.81
C ALA A 195 -10.19 -20.68 3.78
N THR A 196 -10.61 -21.73 3.08
CA THR A 196 -11.97 -22.22 3.17
C THR A 196 -12.19 -22.53 4.63
N ALA A 197 -13.11 -21.81 5.26
CA ALA A 197 -13.61 -22.15 6.58
C ALA A 197 -13.84 -23.67 6.57
N THR A 198 -13.14 -24.36 7.46
CA THR A 198 -13.38 -25.77 7.75
C THR A 198 -14.87 -25.90 8.11
N ALA A 199 -15.65 -26.29 7.10
CA ALA A 199 -16.89 -27.00 7.31
C ALA A 199 -16.47 -28.37 7.83
N ASP A 200 -16.29 -28.45 9.14
CA ASP A 200 -16.33 -29.71 9.86
C ASP A 200 -17.33 -29.54 11.01
N GLN A 201 -18.60 -29.55 10.60
CA GLN A 201 -19.68 -30.09 11.41
C GLN A 201 -20.20 -31.29 10.64
N SER A 202 -19.84 -32.50 11.08
CA SER A 202 -20.71 -33.68 11.26
C SER A 202 -19.86 -34.91 11.58
#